data_AF-A0A9D1E8P2-F1
#
_entry.id   AF-A0A9D1E8P2-F1
#
_cell.length_a   1.000
_cell.length_b   1.000
_cell.length_c   1.000
_cell.angle_alpha   90.00
_cell.angle_beta   90.00
_cell.angle_gamma   90.00
#
_symmetry.space_group_name_H-M   'P 1'
#
loop_
_entity.id
_entity.type
_entity.pdbx_description
1 polymer ?
#
loop_
_entity_poly.entity_id
_entity_poly.type
_entity_poly.pdbx_seq_one_letter_code
_entity_poly.pdbx_strand_id
1 'polypeptide(L)'
;MEDTGIREQVIQEICALARKYDVDRVILFGSRARGDFRRTSDIDLAVEGGDFVRFALDVDEETSTLLKFDIVDLGRNIQEELLESIRREGRILYEKE
;
A
#
# COMPACT_ATOMS: atom_id res chain seq x y z
N MET A 1 -11.82 -6.41 7.07
CA MET A 1 -11.37 -5.15 6.44
C MET A 1 -12.41 -4.74 5.38
N GLU A 2 -13.65 -4.47 5.78
CA GLU A 2 -14.80 -4.43 4.84
C GLU A 2 -15.01 -3.07 4.14
N ASP A 3 -14.15 -2.07 4.38
CA ASP A 3 -14.42 -0.67 4.01
C ASP A 3 -13.37 -0.03 3.09
N THR A 4 -12.42 -0.80 2.52
CA THR A 4 -11.36 -0.23 1.65
C THR A 4 -11.69 -0.31 0.15
N GLY A 5 -12.71 -1.09 -0.21
CA GLY A 5 -13.07 -1.35 -1.61
C GLY A 5 -11.97 -2.06 -2.42
N ILE A 6 -10.98 -2.64 -1.76
CA ILE A 6 -9.93 -3.47 -2.36
C ILE A 6 -10.38 -4.93 -2.23
N ARG A 7 -10.28 -5.71 -3.32
CA ARG A 7 -10.56 -7.14 -3.28
C ARG A 7 -9.57 -7.84 -2.35
N GLU A 8 -10.03 -8.78 -1.54
CA GLU A 8 -9.17 -9.56 -0.65
C GLU A 8 -8.02 -10.24 -1.39
N GLN A 9 -8.25 -10.71 -2.62
CA GLN A 9 -7.21 -11.28 -3.47
C GLN A 9 -6.04 -10.29 -3.70
N VAL A 10 -6.34 -9.03 -4.00
CA VAL A 10 -5.31 -7.99 -4.23
C VAL A 10 -4.53 -7.73 -2.94
N ILE A 11 -5.20 -7.69 -1.79
CA ILE A 11 -4.52 -7.54 -0.49
C ILE A 11 -3.58 -8.72 -0.26
N GLN A 12 -4.02 -9.95 -0.54
CA GLN A 12 -3.19 -11.14 -0.39
C GLN A 12 -1.99 -11.14 -1.35
N GLU A 13 -2.16 -10.70 -2.60
CA GLU A 13 -1.09 -10.53 -3.57
C GLU A 13 -0.05 -9.52 -3.07
N ILE A 14 -0.49 -8.34 -2.60
CA ILE A 14 0.39 -7.33 -2.00
C ILE A 14 1.17 -7.92 -0.81
N CYS A 15 0.52 -8.64 0.09
CA CYS A 15 1.19 -9.27 1.23
C CYS A 15 2.18 -10.37 0.80
N ALA A 16 1.90 -11.10 -0.28
CA ALA A 16 2.80 -12.10 -0.82
C ALA A 16 4.04 -11.45 -1.45
N LEU A 17 3.85 -10.36 -2.21
CA LEU A 17 4.93 -9.57 -2.78
C LEU A 17 5.78 -8.91 -1.68
N ALA A 18 5.16 -8.40 -0.62
CA ALA A 18 5.87 -7.81 0.51
C ALA A 18 6.83 -8.82 1.15
N ARG A 19 6.36 -10.07 1.38
CA ARG A 19 7.21 -11.18 1.85
C ARG A 19 8.31 -11.55 0.85
N LYS A 20 7.99 -11.60 -0.44
CA LYS A 20 8.94 -11.94 -1.52
C LYS A 20 10.10 -10.95 -1.59
N TYR A 21 9.81 -9.67 -1.35
CA TYR A 21 10.77 -8.57 -1.45
C TYR A 21 11.35 -8.11 -0.12
N ASP A 22 11.14 -8.89 0.95
CA ASP A 22 11.64 -8.61 2.30
C ASP A 22 11.23 -7.21 2.82
N VAL A 23 10.05 -6.75 2.42
CA VAL A 23 9.44 -5.51 2.91
C VAL A 23 9.11 -5.68 4.39
N ASP A 24 9.37 -4.66 5.21
CA ASP A 24 9.11 -4.72 6.64
C ASP A 24 7.67 -4.33 6.97
N ARG A 25 7.12 -3.32 6.27
CA ARG A 25 5.74 -2.86 6.50
C ARG A 25 5.09 -2.32 5.23
N VAL A 26 3.81 -2.62 5.05
CA VAL A 26 2.93 -2.02 4.03
C VAL A 26 1.70 -1.43 4.71
N ILE A 27 1.45 -0.15 4.44
CA ILE A 27 0.36 0.63 5.03
C ILE A 27 -0.51 1.18 3.90
N LEU A 28 -1.81 0.88 3.91
CA LEU A 28 -2.79 1.54 3.06
C LEU A 28 -3.10 2.92 3.64
N PHE A 29 -3.00 3.97 2.84
CA PHE A 29 -3.41 5.31 3.24
C PHE A 29 -4.36 5.93 2.21
N GLY A 30 -4.65 7.22 2.36
CA GLY A 30 -5.45 7.96 1.40
C GLY A 30 -6.92 7.58 1.41
N SER A 31 -7.58 7.73 0.26
CA SER A 31 -9.05 7.72 0.20
C SER A 31 -9.67 6.37 0.58
N ARG A 32 -8.95 5.28 0.28
CA ARG A 32 -9.38 3.91 0.61
C ARG A 32 -9.18 3.58 2.08
N ALA A 33 -8.20 4.18 2.74
CA ALA A 33 -8.02 4.02 4.19
C ALA A 33 -9.07 4.81 4.97
N ARG A 34 -9.48 5.98 4.47
CA ARG A 34 -10.54 6.83 5.05
C ARG A 34 -11.96 6.35 4.79
N GLY A 35 -12.19 5.61 3.71
CA GLY A 35 -13.53 5.18 3.29
C GLY A 35 -14.28 6.18 2.41
N ASP A 36 -13.62 7.26 1.96
CA ASP A 36 -14.17 8.27 1.03
C ASP A 36 -13.80 7.97 -0.45
N PHE A 37 -13.36 6.75 -0.74
CA PHE A 37 -12.92 6.32 -2.06
C PHE A 37 -14.08 6.19 -3.06
N ARG A 38 -13.75 6.41 -4.34
CA ARG A 38 -14.60 6.07 -5.47
C ARG A 38 -14.17 4.72 -6.04
N ARG A 39 -15.03 4.08 -6.82
CA ARG A 39 -14.69 2.81 -7.50
C ARG A 39 -13.43 2.89 -8.37
N THR A 40 -13.13 4.07 -8.89
CA THR A 40 -11.97 4.37 -9.74
C THR A 40 -10.83 5.06 -8.98
N SER A 41 -10.92 5.18 -7.64
CA SER A 41 -9.83 5.76 -6.86
C SER A 41 -8.61 4.85 -6.92
N ASP A 42 -7.44 5.47 -7.00
CA ASP A 42 -6.16 4.79 -6.93
C ASP A 42 -5.96 4.14 -5.54
N ILE A 43 -4.99 3.25 -5.44
CA ILE A 43 -4.64 2.54 -4.20
C ILE A 43 -3.33 3.12 -3.68
N ASP A 44 -3.42 3.92 -2.61
CA ASP A 44 -2.26 4.58 -2.01
C ASP A 44 -1.60 3.67 -0.96
N LEU A 45 -0.36 3.24 -1.21
CA LEU A 45 0.41 2.33 -0.35
C LEU A 45 1.70 2.99 0.13
N ALA A 46 1.96 2.95 1.43
CA ALA A 46 3.21 3.37 2.02
C ALA A 46 3.99 2.13 2.47
N VAL A 47 5.25 2.05 2.04
CA VAL A 47 6.08 0.85 2.16
C VAL A 47 7.35 1.20 2.92
N GLU A 48 7.73 0.36 3.88
CA GLU A 48 8.95 0.50 4.67
C GLU A 48 9.82 -0.75 4.52
N GLY A 49 11.12 -0.55 4.25
CA GLY A 49 12.09 -1.63 4.15
C GLY A 49 12.05 -2.44 2.85
N GLY A 50 12.94 -3.43 2.77
CA GLY A 50 13.03 -4.35 1.63
C GLY A 50 13.46 -3.73 0.29
N ASP A 51 13.21 -4.48 -0.79
CA ASP A 51 13.43 -4.04 -2.17
C ASP A 51 12.19 -3.30 -2.70
N PHE A 52 12.02 -2.04 -2.27
CA PHE A 52 10.91 -1.17 -2.65
C PHE A 52 10.68 -1.11 -4.17
N VAL A 53 11.76 -0.98 -4.94
CA VAL A 53 11.67 -0.76 -6.40
C VAL A 53 11.06 -1.98 -7.08
N ARG A 54 11.52 -3.19 -6.74
CA ARG A 54 10.93 -4.41 -7.29
C ARG A 54 9.54 -4.69 -6.75
N PHE A 55 9.30 -4.41 -5.46
CA PHE A 55 7.97 -4.52 -4.88
C PHE A 55 6.96 -3.64 -5.63
N ALA A 56 7.30 -2.36 -5.86
CA ALA A 56 6.40 -1.43 -6.52
C ALA A 56 6.12 -1.84 -7.98
N LEU A 57 7.13 -2.35 -8.69
CA LEU A 57 6.98 -2.84 -10.06
C LEU A 57 6.06 -4.07 -10.11
N ASP A 58 6.32 -5.09 -9.30
CA ASP A 58 5.50 -6.30 -9.29
C ASP A 58 4.07 -6.02 -8.76
N VAL A 59 3.89 -5.06 -7.86
CA VAL A 59 2.53 -4.67 -7.43
C VAL A 59 1.75 -4.09 -8.61
N ASP A 60 2.39 -3.26 -9.45
CA ASP A 60 1.74 -2.69 -10.64
C ASP A 60 1.51 -3.72 -11.75
N GLU A 61 2.43 -4.69 -11.92
CA GLU A 61 2.38 -5.68 -13.01
C GLU A 61 1.67 -7.00 -12.66
N GLU A 62 1.78 -7.51 -11.42
CA GLU A 62 1.30 -8.85 -11.02
C GLU A 62 -0.05 -8.82 -10.28
N THR A 63 -0.53 -7.67 -9.80
CA THR A 63 -1.79 -7.65 -9.03
C THR A 63 -3.03 -7.79 -9.93
N SER A 64 -4.04 -8.48 -9.42
CA SER A 64 -5.28 -8.78 -10.13
C SER A 64 -6.27 -7.60 -10.15
N THR A 65 -5.77 -6.38 -10.42
CA THR A 65 -6.55 -5.14 -10.49
C THR A 65 -6.08 -4.24 -11.62
N LEU A 66 -7.00 -3.47 -12.21
CA LEU A 66 -6.71 -2.44 -13.22
C LEU A 66 -6.63 -1.03 -12.61
N LEU A 67 -6.71 -0.95 -11.29
CA LEU A 67 -6.57 0.30 -10.55
C LEU A 67 -5.09 0.65 -10.44
N LYS A 68 -4.77 1.93 -10.47
CA LYS A 68 -3.40 2.36 -10.28
C LYS A 68 -3.01 2.28 -8.82
N PHE A 69 -1.73 2.06 -8.58
CA PHE A 69 -1.13 2.15 -7.27
C PHE A 69 -0.29 3.42 -7.17
N ASP A 70 -0.46 4.17 -6.08
CA ASP A 70 0.47 5.22 -5.69
C ASP A 70 1.29 4.71 -4.51
N ILE A 71 2.53 4.29 -4.77
CA ILE A 71 3.37 3.61 -3.79
C ILE A 71 4.48 4.54 -3.33
N VAL A 72 4.52 4.83 -2.03
CA VAL A 72 5.48 5.74 -1.40
C VAL A 72 6.47 4.99 -0.52
N ASP A 73 7.73 5.35 -0.62
CA ASP A 73 8.83 4.78 0.17
C ASP A 73 8.99 5.55 1.48
N LEU A 74 8.59 4.93 2.61
CA LEU A 74 8.73 5.46 3.96
C LEU A 74 10.19 5.54 4.42
N GLY A 75 11.10 4.81 3.77
CA GLY A 75 12.54 4.86 4.04
C GLY A 75 13.23 6.09 3.45
N ARG A 76 12.54 6.87 2.60
CA ARG A 76 13.06 8.11 2.01
C ARG A 76 12.50 9.33 2.71
N ASN A 77 13.06 10.50 2.40
CA ASN A 77 12.54 11.76 2.90
C ASN A 77 11.18 12.07 2.22
N ILE A 78 10.10 11.85 2.96
CA ILE A 78 8.72 12.15 2.57
C ILE A 78 8.28 13.46 3.23
N GLN A 79 7.32 14.14 2.59
CA GLN A 79 6.74 15.36 3.13
C GLN A 79 6.08 15.08 4.49
N GLU A 80 6.30 15.96 5.46
CA GLU A 80 5.78 15.80 6.83
C GLU A 80 4.24 15.67 6.85
N GLU A 81 3.54 16.45 6.02
CA GLU A 81 2.08 16.38 5.87
C GLU A 81 1.58 15.00 5.40
N LEU A 82 2.33 14.37 4.48
CA LEU A 82 2.01 13.03 3.98
C LEU A 82 2.27 11.98 5.06
N LEU A 83 3.40 12.11 5.77
CA LEU A 83 3.74 11.21 6.88
C LEU A 83 2.71 11.29 8.01
N GLU A 84 2.25 12.50 8.37
CA GLU A 84 1.19 12.68 9.36
C GLU A 84 -0.13 12.04 8.91
N SER A 85 -0.49 12.20 7.63
CA SER A 85 -1.68 11.56 7.06
C SER A 85 -1.60 10.03 7.12
N ILE A 86 -0.45 9.44 6.75
CA ILE A 86 -0.20 7.99 6.85
C ILE A 86 -0.26 7.54 8.32
N ARG A 87 0.26 8.31 9.27
CA ARG A 87 0.21 7.96 10.70
C ARG A 87 -1.19 8.05 11.29
N ARG A 88 -1.98 9.03 10.84
CA ARG A 88 -3.33 9.30 11.39
C ARG A 88 -4.38 8.37 10.80
N GLU A 89 -4.30 8.11 9.50
CA GLU A 89 -5.35 7.43 8.73
C GLU A 89 -4.90 6.08 8.18
N GLY A 90 -3.59 5.81 8.18
CA GLY A 90 -3.01 4.62 7.59
C GLY A 90 -3.46 3.34 8.30
N ARG A 91 -3.72 2.32 7.49
CA ARG A 91 -4.08 0.97 7.94
C ARG A 91 -2.99 0.01 7.52
N ILE A 92 -2.39 -0.68 8.49
CA ILE A 92 -1.37 -1.69 8.23
C ILE A 92 -2.03 -2.85 7.46
N LEU A 93 -1.53 -3.12 6.25
CA LEU A 93 -1.91 -4.29 5.45
C LEU A 93 -0.99 -5.46 5.73
N TYR A 94 0.30 -5.17 5.91
CA TYR A 94 1.34 -6.16 6.17
C TYR A 94 2.38 -5.59 7.12
N GLU A 95 2.84 -6.40 8.06
CA GLU A 95 3.97 -6.13 8.93
C GLU A 95 4.75 -7.44 9.08
N LYS A 96 6.06 -7.36 8.93
CA LYS A 96 6.98 -8.48 9.12
C LYS A 96 7.18 -8.71 10.62
N GLU A 97 6.88 -9.92 11.07
CA GLU A 97 7.15 -10.39 12.44
C GLU A 97 8.62 -10.78 12.65
#